data_AF-A0A2V9JZN6-F1
#
_entry.id   AF-A0A2V9JZN6-F1
#
_cell.length_a   1.000
_cell.length_b   1.000
_cell.length_c   1.000
_cell.angle_alpha   90.00
_cell.angle_beta   90.00
_cell.angle_gamma   90.00
#
_symmetry.space_group_name_H-M   'P 1'
#
loop_
_entity.id
_entity.type
_entity.pdbx_description
1 polymer ?
#
loop_
_entity_poly.entity_id
_entity_poly.type
_entity_poly.pdbx_seq_one_letter_code
_entity_poly.pdbx_strand_id
1 'polypeptide(L)'
;SGNTMWHEIVVYDSSVSGRPCRAYARTLGFSGAEANLMGVRAGPNGYGDWVVTKPEHWVYEGLGVRAGDRIRGLIGWEYNWTPAEIPGLEVVASSPLTPRNTEWAKDQRHHAVVFPCSKGNWVFNAGTIWWSEGLSCPPGHIPARVGDMAGAFGVNPKVERITANVLDRMIKDSPRT
;
A
#
# COMPACT_ATOMS: atom_id res chain seq x y z
N SER A 1 -3.24 1.10 3.23
CA SER A 1 -3.88 2.43 3.26
C SER A 1 -4.85 2.49 4.43
N GLY A 2 -5.30 3.69 4.80
CA GLY A 2 -6.01 3.95 6.05
C GLY A 2 -5.06 4.08 7.24
N ASN A 3 -4.87 5.31 7.75
CA ASN A 3 -4.01 5.64 8.90
C ASN A 3 -2.78 4.73 9.04
N THR A 4 -2.02 4.57 7.94
CA THR A 4 -1.00 3.52 7.83
C THR A 4 0.05 3.68 8.93
N MET A 5 0.35 4.93 9.29
CA MET A 5 1.10 5.32 10.47
C MET A 5 0.46 6.57 11.07
N TRP A 6 0.00 6.51 12.31
CA TRP A 6 -0.67 7.65 12.95
C TRP A 6 0.02 8.13 14.22
N HIS A 7 0.59 7.24 15.02
CA HIS A 7 1.30 7.60 16.25
C HIS A 7 2.52 6.74 16.49
N GLU A 8 3.49 7.29 17.21
CA GLU A 8 4.51 6.52 17.92
C GLU A 8 3.85 5.72 19.05
N ILE A 9 4.25 4.45 19.18
CA ILE A 9 3.82 3.57 20.26
C ILE A 9 4.96 3.44 21.26
N VAL A 10 4.69 3.78 22.52
CA VAL A 10 5.60 3.56 23.63
C VAL A 10 5.07 2.41 24.48
N VAL A 11 5.95 1.44 24.79
CA VAL A 11 5.66 0.29 25.63
C VAL A 11 6.15 0.56 27.05
N TYR A 12 5.38 0.13 28.05
CA TYR A 12 5.74 0.30 29.45
C TYR A 12 6.15 -1.02 30.09
N ASP A 13 7.12 -0.96 31.00
CA ASP A 13 7.42 -2.06 31.91
C ASP A 13 6.42 -2.11 33.07
N SER A 14 6.24 -3.30 33.63
CA SER A 14 5.44 -3.50 34.83
C SER A 14 6.03 -2.72 36.00
N SER A 15 5.24 -1.85 36.64
CA SER A 15 5.65 -1.16 37.87
C SER A 15 5.85 -2.09 39.07
N VAL A 16 5.41 -3.35 38.97
CA VAL A 16 5.53 -4.37 40.03
C VAL A 16 6.76 -5.24 39.85
N SER A 17 7.08 -5.63 38.61
CA SER A 17 8.13 -6.62 38.32
C SER A 17 9.30 -6.10 37.50
N GLY A 18 9.21 -4.87 36.94
CA GLY A 18 10.21 -4.30 36.05
C GLY A 18 10.36 -5.04 34.71
N ARG A 19 9.50 -6.02 34.42
CA ARG A 19 9.50 -6.78 33.17
C ARG A 19 8.60 -6.11 32.13
N PRO A 20 8.88 -6.30 30.83
CA PRO A 20 7.99 -5.84 29.76
C PRO A 20 6.55 -6.32 30.02
N CYS A 21 5.61 -5.37 30.04
CA CYS A 21 4.20 -5.70 30.18
C CYS A 21 3.44 -5.30 28.91
N ARG A 22 2.20 -5.79 28.76
CA ARG A 22 1.38 -5.51 27.56
C ARG A 22 0.70 -4.14 27.61
N ALA A 23 1.24 -3.19 28.38
CA ALA A 23 0.75 -1.82 28.44
C ALA A 23 1.52 -0.95 27.45
N TYR A 24 0.79 -0.14 26.69
CA TYR A 24 1.36 0.80 25.72
C TYR A 24 0.49 2.05 25.63
N ALA A 25 1.09 3.15 25.16
CA ALA A 25 0.39 4.39 24.87
C ALA A 25 0.86 4.98 23.54
N ARG A 26 0.09 5.96 23.07
CA ARG A 26 0.42 6.80 21.92
C ARG A 26 1.03 8.10 22.43
N THR A 27 2.17 8.50 21.90
CA THR A 27 2.89 9.72 22.33
C THR A 27 2.86 10.79 21.26
N LEU A 28 3.54 10.54 20.13
CA LEU A 28 3.71 11.51 19.06
C LEU A 28 2.79 11.17 17.88
N GLY A 29 2.02 12.13 17.39
CA GLY A 29 1.22 11.99 16.17
C GLY A 29 2.05 12.23 14.91
N PHE A 30 1.88 11.38 13.90
CA PHE A 30 2.57 11.46 12.60
C PHE A 30 1.71 12.05 11.48
N SER A 31 0.72 12.89 11.81
CA SER A 31 -0.18 13.47 10.81
C SER A 31 0.62 14.13 9.67
N GLY A 32 0.50 13.58 8.46
CA GLY A 32 1.23 14.04 7.27
C GLY A 32 2.66 13.51 7.09
N ALA A 33 3.30 12.98 8.13
CA ALA A 33 4.66 12.44 8.07
C ALA A 33 4.73 10.98 7.60
N GLU A 34 3.60 10.27 7.55
CA GLU A 34 3.55 8.86 7.12
C GLU A 34 4.14 8.63 5.72
N ALA A 35 4.04 9.63 4.82
CA ALA A 35 4.58 9.53 3.47
C ALA A 35 6.12 9.46 3.47
N ASN A 36 6.79 9.99 4.50
CA ASN A 36 8.25 9.91 4.63
C ASN A 36 8.73 8.49 4.99
N LEU A 37 7.85 7.65 5.52
CA LEU A 37 8.13 6.26 5.87
C LEU A 37 7.59 5.28 4.84
N MET A 38 6.37 5.54 4.34
CA MET A 38 5.61 4.63 3.50
C MET A 38 5.54 5.07 2.03
N GLY A 39 6.22 6.17 1.67
CA GLY A 39 6.30 6.74 0.33
C GLY A 39 5.04 7.45 -0.17
N VAL A 40 3.87 7.18 0.41
CA VAL A 40 2.59 7.82 0.09
C VAL A 40 1.76 8.00 1.36
N ARG A 41 0.91 9.03 1.40
CA ARG A 41 -0.06 9.26 2.50
C ARG A 41 -1.47 8.76 2.20
N ALA A 42 -2.24 8.52 3.25
CA ALA A 42 -3.66 8.22 3.19
C ALA A 42 -4.44 9.33 2.47
N GLY A 43 -5.31 8.91 1.56
CA GLY A 43 -6.38 9.73 1.03
C GLY A 43 -7.68 9.49 1.79
N PRO A 44 -8.77 10.12 1.36
CA PRO A 44 -10.13 9.74 1.77
C PRO A 44 -10.50 8.35 1.23
N ASN A 45 -11.79 8.04 1.20
CA ASN A 45 -12.29 6.81 0.61
C ASN A 45 -12.42 6.96 -0.91
N GLY A 46 -12.14 5.89 -1.65
CA GLY A 46 -12.21 5.91 -3.10
C GLY A 46 -11.94 4.54 -3.71
N TYR A 47 -12.46 4.35 -4.92
CA TYR A 47 -12.47 3.07 -5.62
C TYR A 47 -11.92 3.22 -7.03
N GLY A 48 -11.24 2.19 -7.52
CA GLY A 48 -10.70 2.21 -8.87
C GLY A 48 -9.89 0.97 -9.24
N ASP A 49 -9.20 1.10 -10.36
CA ASP A 49 -8.35 0.05 -10.92
C ASP A 49 -6.90 0.28 -10.49
N TRP A 50 -6.11 -0.79 -10.36
CA TRP A 50 -4.65 -0.65 -10.41
C TRP A 50 -4.26 -0.44 -11.87
N VAL A 51 -3.62 0.70 -12.18
CA VAL A 51 -3.23 1.05 -13.54
C VAL A 51 -1.71 1.18 -13.62
N VAL A 52 -1.08 0.35 -14.44
CA VAL A 52 0.39 0.27 -14.59
C VAL A 52 0.94 1.58 -15.15
N THR A 53 1.94 2.16 -14.47
CA THR A 53 2.65 3.38 -14.94
C THR A 53 4.06 3.12 -15.47
N LYS A 54 4.76 2.12 -14.92
CA LYS A 54 6.15 1.76 -15.29
C LYS A 54 6.26 0.27 -15.62
N PRO A 55 5.80 -0.18 -16.80
CA PRO A 55 5.73 -1.61 -17.13
C PRO A 55 7.10 -2.32 -17.12
N GLU A 56 8.18 -1.59 -17.37
CA GLU A 56 9.57 -2.07 -17.33
C GLU A 56 10.14 -2.24 -15.92
N HIS A 57 9.45 -1.75 -14.88
CA HIS A 57 9.91 -1.86 -13.50
C HIS A 57 9.88 -3.33 -13.03
N TRP A 58 10.87 -3.74 -12.24
CA TRP A 58 11.07 -5.14 -11.82
C TRP A 58 9.87 -5.74 -11.05
N VAL A 59 9.02 -4.90 -10.45
CA VAL A 59 7.76 -5.37 -9.82
C VAL A 59 6.84 -6.07 -10.82
N TYR A 60 6.97 -5.76 -12.12
CA TYR A 60 6.19 -6.35 -13.21
C TYR A 60 6.95 -7.41 -14.02
N GLU A 61 8.13 -7.82 -13.56
CA GLU A 61 8.92 -8.85 -14.24
C GLU A 61 8.11 -10.12 -14.48
N GLY A 62 8.18 -10.64 -15.72
CA GLY A 62 7.46 -11.84 -16.14
C GLY A 62 5.97 -11.66 -16.42
N LEU A 63 5.41 -10.44 -16.31
CA LEU A 63 3.98 -10.21 -16.58
C LEU A 63 3.65 -9.74 -17.99
N GLY A 64 4.62 -9.18 -18.72
CA GLY A 64 4.39 -8.65 -20.07
C GLY A 64 3.34 -7.52 -20.12
N VAL A 65 3.18 -6.78 -19.03
CA VAL A 65 2.23 -5.65 -18.95
C VAL A 65 2.70 -4.45 -19.78
N ARG A 66 1.77 -3.57 -20.11
CA ARG A 66 2.02 -2.28 -20.75
C ARG A 66 1.55 -1.14 -19.86
N ALA A 67 2.07 0.06 -20.11
CA ALA A 67 1.56 1.26 -19.46
C ALA A 67 0.05 1.41 -19.78
N GLY A 68 -0.75 1.63 -18.74
CA GLY A 68 -2.22 1.71 -18.86
C GLY A 68 -2.95 0.38 -18.70
N ASP A 69 -2.26 -0.77 -18.65
CA ASP A 69 -2.88 -2.05 -18.30
C ASP A 69 -3.51 -1.97 -16.91
N ARG A 70 -4.64 -2.66 -16.75
CA ARG A 70 -5.48 -2.55 -15.56
C ARG A 70 -5.68 -3.86 -14.82
N ILE A 71 -5.70 -3.78 -13.50
CA ILE A 71 -6.32 -4.78 -12.61
C ILE A 71 -7.56 -4.13 -12.03
N ARG A 72 -8.73 -4.59 -12.50
CA ARG A 72 -10.00 -3.91 -12.26
C ARG A 72 -10.44 -4.05 -10.81
N GLY A 73 -10.99 -2.98 -10.24
CA GLY A 73 -11.61 -3.00 -8.90
C GLY A 73 -10.65 -3.33 -7.76
N LEU A 74 -9.34 -3.20 -7.96
CA LEU A 74 -8.33 -3.53 -6.94
C LEU A 74 -8.14 -2.41 -5.91
N ILE A 75 -8.55 -1.19 -6.22
CA ILE A 75 -8.41 -0.06 -5.31
C ILE A 75 -9.71 0.17 -4.53
N GLY A 76 -9.59 0.15 -3.21
CA GLY A 76 -10.61 0.53 -2.23
C GLY A 76 -10.30 -0.08 -0.87
N TRP A 77 -11.17 0.07 0.14
CA TRP A 77 -12.08 1.21 0.35
C TRP A 77 -11.26 2.48 0.62
N GLU A 78 -10.17 2.33 1.36
CA GLU A 78 -9.17 3.36 1.61
C GLU A 78 -8.01 3.24 0.62
N TYR A 79 -7.42 4.36 0.22
CA TYR A 79 -6.29 4.40 -0.69
C TYR A 79 -5.24 5.43 -0.27
N ASN A 80 -4.08 5.40 -0.90
CA ASN A 80 -3.02 6.38 -0.72
C ASN A 80 -2.74 7.15 -2.03
N TRP A 81 -2.39 8.44 -1.93
CA TRP A 81 -2.60 9.38 -3.05
C TRP A 81 -1.54 10.45 -3.31
N THR A 82 -0.68 10.77 -2.36
CA THR A 82 0.37 11.79 -2.57
C THR A 82 1.72 11.14 -2.31
N PRO A 83 2.48 10.81 -3.37
CA PRO A 83 3.85 10.37 -3.22
C PRO A 83 4.71 11.43 -2.51
N ALA A 84 5.60 10.99 -1.62
CA ALA A 84 6.60 11.83 -1.00
C ALA A 84 7.81 12.04 -1.92
N GLU A 85 8.59 13.08 -1.63
CA GLU A 85 9.88 13.34 -2.28
C GLU A 85 10.98 12.51 -1.60
N ILE A 86 10.99 11.20 -1.88
CA ILE A 86 12.02 10.28 -1.38
C ILE A 86 12.98 9.95 -2.53
N PRO A 87 14.31 10.09 -2.35
CA PRO A 87 15.28 9.69 -3.37
C PRO A 87 15.10 8.23 -3.79
N GLY A 88 15.00 7.99 -5.10
CA GLY A 88 14.79 6.65 -5.67
C GLY A 88 13.35 6.14 -5.60
N LEU A 89 12.38 6.97 -5.18
CA LEU A 89 10.97 6.59 -5.21
C LEU A 89 10.41 6.56 -6.62
N GLU A 90 9.76 5.44 -6.92
CA GLU A 90 9.13 5.18 -8.21
C GLU A 90 7.65 4.89 -8.03
N VAL A 91 6.80 5.64 -8.74
CA VAL A 91 5.37 5.35 -8.87
C VAL A 91 5.20 4.23 -9.90
N VAL A 92 4.75 3.06 -9.46
CA VAL A 92 4.58 1.87 -10.31
C VAL A 92 3.14 1.66 -10.76
N ALA A 93 2.17 2.24 -10.05
CA ALA A 93 0.80 2.36 -10.53
C ALA A 93 0.15 3.67 -10.06
N SER A 94 -0.76 4.20 -10.88
CA SER A 94 -1.58 5.35 -10.52
C SER A 94 -2.87 5.41 -11.33
N SER A 95 -3.99 5.65 -10.66
CA SER A 95 -5.29 5.71 -11.30
C SER A 95 -6.18 6.81 -10.69
N PRO A 96 -7.07 7.43 -11.49
CA PRO A 96 -8.13 8.27 -10.93
C PRO A 96 -9.14 7.40 -10.19
N LEU A 97 -9.81 7.97 -9.18
CA LEU A 97 -10.75 7.25 -8.33
C LEU A 97 -12.18 7.76 -8.43
N THR A 98 -13.11 6.91 -7.97
CA THR A 98 -14.54 7.13 -7.90
C THR A 98 -15.04 6.86 -6.47
N PRO A 99 -16.06 7.58 -5.94
CA PRO A 99 -16.62 8.80 -6.50
C PRO A 99 -15.57 9.92 -6.48
N ARG A 100 -15.60 10.77 -7.51
CA ARG A 100 -14.72 11.93 -7.55
C ARG A 100 -15.21 12.96 -6.54
N ASN A 101 -14.40 13.22 -5.51
CA ASN A 101 -14.60 14.28 -4.54
C ASN A 101 -13.52 15.35 -4.74
N THR A 102 -13.84 16.40 -5.50
CA THR A 102 -12.91 17.51 -5.78
C THR A 102 -12.89 18.58 -4.69
N GLU A 103 -13.77 18.52 -3.70
CA GLU A 103 -13.89 19.51 -2.63
C GLU A 103 -12.65 19.48 -1.72
N TRP A 104 -12.14 18.28 -1.43
CA TRP A 104 -10.98 18.06 -0.54
C TRP A 104 -9.71 17.61 -1.28
N ALA A 105 -9.85 17.32 -2.59
CA ALA A 105 -8.85 16.59 -3.37
C ALA A 105 -8.90 16.97 -4.86
N LYS A 106 -8.19 18.04 -5.25
CA LYS A 106 -8.15 18.50 -6.67
C LYS A 106 -7.66 17.43 -7.64
N ASP A 107 -6.76 16.55 -7.20
CA ASP A 107 -6.28 15.40 -7.97
C ASP A 107 -6.46 14.10 -7.18
N GLN A 108 -7.71 13.61 -7.12
CA GLN A 108 -8.06 12.40 -6.41
C GLN A 108 -7.56 11.14 -7.14
N ARG A 109 -6.31 10.75 -6.86
CA ARG A 109 -5.66 9.62 -7.52
C ARG A 109 -5.08 8.64 -6.53
N HIS A 110 -5.13 7.36 -6.85
CA HIS A 110 -4.32 6.34 -6.20
C HIS A 110 -2.88 6.40 -6.71
N HIS A 111 -1.93 6.08 -5.82
CA HIS A 111 -0.54 5.82 -6.16
C HIS A 111 -0.02 4.60 -5.41
N ALA A 112 0.64 3.70 -6.13
CA ALA A 112 1.49 2.66 -5.57
C ALA A 112 2.96 3.00 -5.85
N VAL A 113 3.80 2.82 -4.84
CA VAL A 113 5.19 3.26 -4.87
C VAL A 113 6.13 2.17 -4.40
N VAL A 114 7.37 2.25 -4.86
CA VAL A 114 8.48 1.42 -4.42
C VAL A 114 9.75 2.26 -4.36
N PHE A 115 10.57 2.05 -3.34
CA PHE A 115 11.83 2.79 -3.17
C PHE A 115 12.86 2.01 -2.35
N PRO A 116 14.16 2.19 -2.62
CA PRO A 116 15.23 1.64 -1.81
C PRO A 116 15.46 2.50 -0.56
N CYS A 117 16.06 1.91 0.47
CA CYS A 117 16.43 2.58 1.71
C CYS A 117 17.94 2.46 1.95
N SER A 118 18.49 3.34 2.79
CA SER A 118 19.93 3.46 3.04
C SER A 118 20.59 2.20 3.61
N LYS A 119 19.82 1.31 4.23
CA LYS A 119 20.31 0.02 4.74
C LYS A 119 20.15 -1.12 3.73
N GLY A 120 19.95 -0.83 2.44
CA GLY A 120 19.77 -1.84 1.39
C GLY A 120 18.41 -2.55 1.39
N ASN A 121 17.49 -2.16 2.29
CA ASN A 121 16.13 -2.66 2.29
C ASN A 121 15.25 -1.91 1.27
N TRP A 122 14.11 -2.50 0.93
CA TRP A 122 13.11 -1.90 0.05
C TRP A 122 11.84 -1.57 0.83
N VAL A 123 11.11 -0.56 0.37
CA VAL A 123 9.72 -0.30 0.78
C VAL A 123 8.85 -0.40 -0.46
N PHE A 124 7.79 -1.22 -0.36
CA PHE A 124 6.73 -1.30 -1.36
C PHE A 124 5.41 -0.93 -0.67
N ASN A 125 4.67 -0.01 -1.27
CA ASN A 125 3.34 0.37 -0.82
C ASN A 125 2.36 0.27 -1.99
N ALA A 126 1.48 -0.74 -1.95
CA ALA A 126 0.43 -0.93 -2.94
C ALA A 126 -0.63 0.18 -2.92
N GLY A 127 -0.69 0.99 -1.87
CA GLY A 127 -1.57 2.16 -1.79
C GLY A 127 -3.06 1.84 -1.66
N THR A 128 -3.44 0.62 -1.27
CA THR A 128 -4.85 0.20 -1.10
C THR A 128 -4.99 -0.87 -0.01
N ILE A 129 -6.15 -0.95 0.67
CA ILE A 129 -6.44 -2.02 1.63
C ILE A 129 -6.93 -3.29 0.95
N TRP A 130 -7.47 -3.19 -0.27
CA TRP A 130 -7.95 -4.35 -1.04
C TRP A 130 -6.84 -5.11 -1.77
N TRP A 131 -5.55 -4.84 -1.51
CA TRP A 131 -4.46 -5.59 -2.15
C TRP A 131 -4.57 -7.10 -1.88
N SER A 132 -4.95 -7.47 -0.66
CA SER A 132 -5.13 -8.87 -0.25
C SER A 132 -6.26 -9.59 -1.00
N GLU A 133 -7.26 -8.87 -1.53
CA GLU A 133 -8.33 -9.46 -2.34
C GLU A 133 -7.78 -10.11 -3.61
N GLY A 134 -6.68 -9.58 -4.15
CA GLY A 134 -5.99 -10.15 -5.30
C GLY A 134 -5.07 -11.34 -4.97
N LEU A 135 -4.85 -11.66 -3.69
CA LEU A 135 -3.89 -12.68 -3.26
C LEU A 135 -4.52 -14.02 -2.88
N SER A 136 -5.71 -14.02 -2.28
CA SER A 136 -6.30 -15.28 -1.79
C SER A 136 -7.82 -15.17 -1.63
N CYS A 137 -8.49 -16.31 -1.73
CA CYS A 137 -9.92 -16.46 -1.44
C CYS A 137 -10.12 -17.71 -0.55
N PRO A 138 -9.85 -17.60 0.76
CA PRO A 138 -10.03 -18.74 1.67
C PRO A 138 -11.51 -19.13 1.80
N PRO A 139 -11.82 -20.34 2.28
CA PRO A 139 -13.21 -20.77 2.49
C PRO A 139 -14.00 -19.78 3.34
N GLY A 140 -15.18 -19.38 2.86
CA GLY A 140 -16.04 -18.39 3.53
C GLY A 140 -15.67 -16.92 3.26
N HIS A 141 -14.62 -16.64 2.49
CA HIS A 141 -14.29 -15.28 2.07
C HIS A 141 -15.37 -14.71 1.15
N ILE A 142 -15.76 -13.46 1.42
CA ILE A 142 -16.66 -12.69 0.58
C ILE A 142 -15.86 -11.49 0.08
N PRO A 143 -15.63 -11.36 -1.25
CA PRO A 143 -14.82 -10.27 -1.78
C PRO A 143 -15.35 -8.90 -1.36
N ALA A 144 -14.43 -8.01 -0.98
CA ALA A 144 -14.79 -6.65 -0.59
C ALA A 144 -15.65 -5.96 -1.65
N ARG A 145 -16.76 -5.37 -1.21
CA ARG A 145 -17.77 -4.75 -2.08
C ARG A 145 -18.48 -3.60 -1.37
N VAL A 146 -18.89 -2.62 -2.16
CA VAL A 146 -19.68 -1.46 -1.73
C VAL A 146 -20.88 -1.33 -2.68
N GLY A 147 -21.96 -2.04 -2.33
CA GLY A 147 -23.14 -2.16 -3.18
C GLY A 147 -22.79 -2.48 -4.63
N ASP A 148 -23.42 -1.77 -5.55
CA ASP A 148 -23.17 -1.86 -6.99
C ASP A 148 -22.07 -0.90 -7.48
N MET A 149 -21.50 -0.07 -6.58
CA MET A 149 -20.54 0.97 -6.93
C MET A 149 -19.15 0.41 -7.20
N ALA A 150 -18.66 -0.46 -6.33
CA ALA A 150 -17.28 -0.94 -6.37
C ALA A 150 -17.13 -2.29 -5.69
N GLY A 151 -16.13 -3.06 -6.11
CA GLY A 151 -15.73 -4.28 -5.43
C GLY A 151 -14.57 -4.99 -6.11
N ALA A 152 -13.84 -5.76 -5.32
CA ALA A 152 -12.80 -6.62 -5.82
C ALA A 152 -13.37 -7.81 -6.60
N PHE A 153 -12.63 -8.25 -7.61
CA PHE A 153 -12.98 -9.43 -8.42
C PHE A 153 -12.33 -10.72 -7.89
N GLY A 154 -11.73 -10.66 -6.69
CA GLY A 154 -11.01 -11.75 -6.07
C GLY A 154 -9.60 -11.93 -6.63
N VAL A 155 -9.07 -13.15 -6.45
CA VAL A 155 -7.67 -13.52 -6.73
C VAL A 155 -7.28 -13.15 -8.15
N ASN A 156 -6.10 -12.55 -8.30
CA ASN A 156 -5.58 -12.13 -9.58
C ASN A 156 -4.11 -12.55 -9.73
N PRO A 157 -3.77 -13.37 -10.74
CA PRO A 157 -2.38 -13.83 -10.94
C PRO A 157 -1.35 -12.71 -11.11
N LYS A 158 -1.76 -11.53 -11.60
CA LYS A 158 -0.86 -10.37 -11.67
C LYS A 158 -0.51 -9.83 -10.29
N VAL A 159 -1.48 -9.79 -9.36
CA VAL A 159 -1.27 -9.31 -7.98
C VAL A 159 -0.38 -10.29 -7.21
N GLU A 160 -0.62 -11.60 -7.36
CA GLU A 160 0.22 -12.65 -6.80
C GLU A 160 1.67 -12.53 -7.31
N ARG A 161 1.86 -12.39 -8.63
CA ARG A 161 3.19 -12.24 -9.23
C ARG A 161 3.89 -10.95 -8.81
N ILE A 162 3.20 -9.81 -8.77
CA ILE A 162 3.78 -8.55 -8.27
C ILE A 162 4.26 -8.74 -6.83
N THR A 163 3.44 -9.38 -5.99
CA THR A 163 3.79 -9.64 -4.59
C THR A 163 4.98 -10.59 -4.47
N ALA A 164 5.03 -11.66 -5.28
CA ALA A 164 6.17 -12.55 -5.34
C ALA A 164 7.45 -11.81 -5.76
N ASN A 165 7.41 -11.01 -6.83
CA ASN A 165 8.55 -10.23 -7.30
C ASN A 165 9.08 -9.27 -6.21
N VAL A 166 8.18 -8.62 -5.46
CA VAL A 166 8.53 -7.74 -4.32
C VAL A 166 9.20 -8.53 -3.20
N LEU A 167 8.62 -9.64 -2.78
CA LEU A 167 9.17 -10.46 -1.70
C LEU A 167 10.52 -11.08 -2.09
N ASP A 168 10.64 -11.59 -3.31
CA ASP A 168 11.89 -12.16 -3.83
C ASP A 168 13.00 -11.12 -3.88
N ARG A 169 12.68 -9.91 -4.35
CA ARG A 169 13.62 -8.77 -4.36
C ARG A 169 14.04 -8.39 -2.94
N MET A 170 13.09 -8.29 -2.01
CA MET A 170 13.38 -8.01 -0.60
C MET A 170 14.27 -9.09 0.02
N ILE A 171 14.02 -10.37 -0.24
CA ILE A 171 14.82 -11.49 0.30
C ILE A 171 16.23 -11.53 -0.30
N LYS A 172 16.36 -11.21 -1.59
CA LYS A 172 17.63 -11.23 -2.31
C LYS A 172 18.54 -10.07 -1.92
N ASP A 173 17.97 -8.86 -1.83
CA ASP A 173 18.75 -7.64 -1.64
C ASP A 173 18.87 -7.22 -0.16
N SER A 174 18.03 -7.78 0.73
CA SER A 174 18.12 -7.48 2.17
C SER A 174 19.47 -7.94 2.73
N PRO A 175 20.20 -7.06 3.44
CA PRO A 175 21.43 -7.45 4.10
C PRO A 175 21.11 -8.49 5.18
N ARG A 176 21.55 -9.73 4.95
CA ARG A 176 21.58 -10.77 5.97
C ARG A 176 22.80 -10.51 6.84
N THR A 177 22.64 -9.67 7.85
CA THR A 177 23.60 -9.57 8.97
C THR A 177 23.34 -10.69 9.96
#